data_AF-A0A7K4DEY8-F1
#
_entry.id   AF-A0A7K4DEY8-F1
#
_cell.length_a   1.000
_cell.length_b   1.000
_cell.length_c   1.000
_cell.angle_alpha   90.00
_cell.angle_beta   90.00
_cell.angle_gamma   90.00
#
_symmetry.space_group_name_H-M   'P 1'
#
loop_
_entity.id
_entity.type
_entity.pdbx_description
1 polymer ?
#
loop_
_entity_poly.entity_id
_entity_poly.type
_entity_poly.pdbx_seq_one_letter_code
_entity_poly.pdbx_strand_id
1 'polypeptide(L)'
;AVQAAAAAIDLPFRRRVLGRDLLDEAVDLLLSCGYPNDSISMVHRAAVRTLAGEYAVVGDGARRDDRVPRIERSEVQHLEATTGCSYVRPLLGYGKPEVKRLAEKLLVVQYGETDDIGSGDYEQEIRRAIRARGINPALFFPPHHLQSLVVGRREA
;
A
#
# COMPACT_ATOMS: atom_id res chain seq x y z
N ALA A 1 12.65 0.85 -5.75
CA ALA A 1 12.27 -0.47 -5.22
C ALA A 1 11.11 -1.10 -6.00
N VAL A 2 9.89 -0.54 -5.96
CA VAL A 2 8.70 -1.15 -6.64
C VAL A 2 8.91 -1.42 -8.13
N GLN A 3 9.46 -0.46 -8.88
CA GLN A 3 9.76 -0.65 -10.31
C GLN A 3 10.73 -1.82 -10.56
N ALA A 4 11.74 -1.99 -9.70
CA ALA A 4 12.68 -3.09 -9.80
C ALA A 4 12.02 -4.43 -9.45
N ALA A 5 11.15 -4.45 -8.43
CA ALA A 5 10.37 -5.64 -8.08
C ALA A 5 9.43 -6.06 -9.23
N ALA A 6 8.76 -5.11 -9.88
CA ALA A 6 7.92 -5.38 -11.04
C ALA A 6 8.74 -5.96 -12.21
N ALA A 7 9.90 -5.36 -12.50
CA ALA A 7 10.82 -5.87 -13.53
C ALA A 7 11.33 -7.28 -13.21
N ALA A 8 11.63 -7.58 -11.94
CA ALA A 8 12.10 -8.90 -11.52
C ALA A 8 11.07 -10.03 -11.68
N ILE A 9 9.80 -9.69 -11.91
CA ILE A 9 8.71 -10.63 -12.20
C ILE A 9 8.03 -10.31 -13.54
N ASP A 10 8.72 -9.62 -14.45
CA ASP A 10 8.26 -9.33 -15.81
C ASP A 10 6.88 -8.65 -15.88
N LEU A 11 6.56 -7.79 -14.91
CA LEU A 11 5.33 -7.00 -14.91
C LEU A 11 5.60 -5.55 -15.33
N PRO A 12 4.69 -4.94 -16.12
CA PRO A 12 4.80 -3.53 -16.47
C PRO A 12 4.62 -2.67 -15.22
N PHE A 13 5.41 -1.59 -15.12
CA PHE A 13 5.30 -0.62 -14.04
C PHE A 13 4.85 0.73 -14.59
N ARG A 14 3.85 1.33 -13.94
CA ARG A 14 3.40 2.70 -14.19
C ARG A 14 3.20 3.42 -12.86
N ARG A 15 3.65 4.66 -12.77
CA ARG A 15 3.46 5.51 -11.59
C ARG A 15 2.30 6.48 -11.82
N ARG A 16 1.28 6.40 -10.96
CA ARG A 16 0.21 7.41 -10.86
C ARG A 16 0.53 8.36 -9.70
N VAL A 17 0.46 9.67 -9.96
CA VAL A 17 0.68 10.71 -8.95
C VAL A 17 -0.68 11.28 -8.55
N LEU A 18 -0.99 11.28 -7.25
CA LEU A 18 -2.30 11.68 -6.71
C LEU A 18 -2.37 13.16 -6.30
N GLY A 19 -1.24 13.88 -6.31
CA GLY A 19 -1.17 15.30 -5.96
C GLY A 19 -0.69 15.56 -4.53
N ARG A 20 -0.25 16.80 -4.28
CA ARG A 20 0.29 17.22 -2.99
C ARG A 20 -0.80 17.48 -1.95
N ASP A 21 -1.95 17.98 -2.39
CA ASP A 21 -3.07 18.32 -1.52
C ASP A 21 -3.55 17.09 -0.72
N LEU A 22 -3.67 15.93 -1.36
CA LEU A 22 -4.02 14.67 -0.67
C LEU A 22 -2.98 14.28 0.39
N LEU A 23 -1.69 14.52 0.13
CA LEU A 23 -0.63 14.24 1.10
C LEU A 23 -0.73 15.19 2.29
N ASP A 24 -1.00 16.48 2.05
CA ASP A 24 -1.13 17.47 3.11
C ASP A 24 -2.37 17.20 3.97
N GLU A 25 -3.51 16.84 3.36
CA GLU A 25 -4.71 16.36 4.07
C GLU A 25 -4.42 15.10 4.91
N ALA A 26 -3.63 14.16 4.37
CA ALA A 26 -3.28 12.94 5.08
C ALA A 26 -2.45 13.24 6.33
N VAL A 27 -1.53 14.21 6.24
CA VAL A 27 -0.75 14.68 7.37
C VAL A 27 -1.62 15.40 8.38
N ASP A 28 -2.53 16.28 7.96
CA ASP A 28 -3.45 16.97 8.86
C ASP A 28 -4.31 15.99 9.65
N LEU A 29 -4.86 14.99 8.96
CA LEU A 29 -5.65 13.94 9.58
C LEU A 29 -4.81 13.14 10.59
N LEU A 30 -3.57 12.80 10.25
CA LEU A 30 -2.67 12.04 11.13
C LEU A 30 -2.38 12.82 12.41
N LEU A 31 -2.07 14.11 12.28
CA LEU A 31 -1.81 14.99 13.42
C LEU A 31 -3.05 15.15 14.30
N SER A 32 -4.24 15.19 13.70
CA SER A 32 -5.51 15.30 14.44
C SER A 32 -5.88 14.01 15.19
N CYS A 33 -5.67 12.84 14.57
CA CYS A 33 -5.99 11.54 15.18
C CYS A 33 -4.92 11.09 16.19
N GLY A 34 -3.67 11.49 15.99
CA GLY A 34 -2.53 11.02 16.79
C GLY A 34 -2.05 9.60 16.43
N TYR A 35 -2.58 9.01 15.35
CA TYR A 35 -2.18 7.70 14.83
C TYR A 35 -2.39 7.62 13.31
N PRO A 36 -1.69 6.73 12.58
CA PRO A 36 -1.61 6.81 11.13
C PRO A 36 -2.74 6.12 10.36
N ASN A 37 -3.54 5.30 11.03
CA ASN A 37 -4.48 4.36 10.39
C ASN A 37 -5.49 5.03 9.45
N ASP A 38 -6.08 6.15 9.89
CA ASP A 38 -7.11 6.84 9.11
C ASP A 38 -6.51 7.56 7.91
N SER A 39 -5.33 8.17 8.08
CA SER A 39 -4.57 8.78 6.99
C SER A 39 -4.17 7.78 5.92
N ILE A 40 -3.67 6.60 6.32
CA ILE A 40 -3.33 5.53 5.37
C ILE A 40 -4.58 5.05 4.64
N SER A 41 -5.68 4.83 5.36
CA SER A 41 -6.97 4.43 4.77
C SER A 41 -7.51 5.49 3.81
N MET A 42 -7.37 6.77 4.13
CA MET A 42 -7.80 7.89 3.29
C MET A 42 -7.03 7.92 1.97
N VAL A 43 -5.70 7.87 2.03
CA VAL A 43 -4.84 7.87 0.82
C VAL A 43 -5.13 6.64 -0.02
N HIS A 44 -5.28 5.47 0.60
CA HIS A 44 -5.60 4.23 -0.11
C HIS A 44 -6.96 4.30 -0.82
N ARG A 45 -8.01 4.80 -0.16
CA ARG A 45 -9.33 5.00 -0.77
C ARG A 45 -9.26 5.95 -1.96
N ALA A 46 -8.54 7.07 -1.82
CA ALA A 46 -8.35 8.03 -2.91
C ALA A 46 -7.63 7.39 -4.10
N ALA A 47 -6.59 6.58 -3.85
CA ALA A 47 -5.87 5.83 -4.87
C ALA A 47 -6.78 4.86 -5.62
N VAL A 48 -7.53 4.01 -4.90
CA VAL A 48 -8.44 3.03 -5.50
C VAL A 48 -9.54 3.72 -6.30
N ARG A 49 -10.16 4.79 -5.77
CA ARG A 49 -11.18 5.56 -6.49
C ARG A 49 -10.65 6.19 -7.77
N THR A 50 -9.45 6.76 -7.71
CA THR A 50 -8.80 7.37 -8.88
C THR A 50 -8.56 6.32 -9.96
N LEU A 51 -7.98 5.17 -9.59
CA LEU A 51 -7.69 4.10 -10.54
C LEU A 51 -8.97 3.42 -11.07
N ALA A 52 -10.02 3.30 -10.26
CA ALA A 52 -11.29 2.72 -10.71
C ALA A 52 -11.99 3.57 -11.79
N GLY A 53 -11.71 4.88 -11.84
CA GLY A 53 -12.15 5.74 -12.94
C GLY A 53 -11.33 5.59 -14.23
N GLU A 54 -10.18 4.92 -14.17
CA GLU A 54 -9.22 4.80 -15.29
C GLU A 54 -9.11 3.37 -15.84
N TYR A 55 -9.40 2.36 -15.03
CA TYR A 55 -9.21 0.96 -15.35
C TYR A 55 -10.49 0.16 -15.09
N ALA A 56 -10.79 -0.79 -15.98
CA ALA A 56 -11.95 -1.68 -15.83
C ALA A 56 -11.80 -2.66 -14.65
N VAL A 57 -10.57 -2.96 -14.24
CA VAL A 57 -10.25 -3.83 -13.10
C VAL A 57 -9.14 -3.20 -12.30
N VAL A 58 -9.35 -3.05 -10.99
CA VAL A 58 -8.35 -2.58 -10.03
C VAL A 58 -8.17 -3.64 -8.97
N GLY A 59 -6.93 -3.96 -8.63
CA GLY A 59 -6.64 -4.86 -7.52
C GLY A 59 -5.49 -4.37 -6.66
N ASP A 60 -5.49 -4.82 -5.41
CA ASP A 60 -4.45 -4.49 -4.44
C ASP A 60 -4.04 -5.68 -3.56
N GLY A 61 -3.11 -5.41 -2.65
CA GLY A 61 -2.55 -6.38 -1.72
C GLY A 61 -3.23 -6.44 -0.36
N ALA A 62 -4.44 -5.90 -0.16
CA ALA A 62 -5.12 -5.98 1.13
C ALA A 62 -5.38 -7.45 1.51
N ARG A 63 -4.88 -7.86 2.68
CA ARG A 63 -4.97 -9.25 3.17
C ARG A 63 -6.07 -9.42 4.19
N ARG A 64 -6.45 -10.67 4.43
CA ARG A 64 -7.46 -11.05 5.43
C ARG A 64 -7.22 -10.44 6.83
N ASP A 65 -5.97 -10.49 7.27
CA ASP A 65 -5.59 -10.12 8.65
C ASP A 65 -5.11 -8.65 8.76
N ASP A 66 -5.12 -7.89 7.67
CA ASP A 66 -4.71 -6.48 7.69
C ASP A 66 -5.75 -5.61 8.38
N ARG A 67 -5.31 -4.81 9.35
CA ARG A 67 -6.17 -3.84 10.04
C ARG A 67 -6.31 -2.53 9.26
N VAL A 68 -5.35 -2.23 8.39
CA VAL A 68 -5.24 -1.02 7.58
C VAL A 68 -4.44 -1.37 6.33
N PRO A 69 -4.80 -0.85 5.13
CA PRO A 69 -6.02 -0.07 4.84
C PRO A 69 -7.26 -0.97 4.80
N ARG A 70 -8.43 -0.44 5.21
CA ARG A 70 -9.71 -1.15 5.12
C ARG A 70 -10.75 -0.36 4.32
N ILE A 71 -11.28 -1.02 3.29
CA ILE A 71 -12.42 -0.56 2.50
C ILE A 71 -13.59 -1.50 2.78
N GLU A 72 -14.65 -0.93 3.34
CA GLU A 72 -15.84 -1.66 3.77
C GLU A 72 -16.58 -2.25 2.57
N ARG A 73 -17.34 -3.33 2.80
CA ARG A 73 -18.10 -3.99 1.72
C ARG A 73 -19.06 -3.03 1.01
N SER A 74 -19.74 -2.16 1.76
CA SER A 74 -20.65 -1.15 1.20
C SER A 74 -19.91 -0.12 0.34
N GLU A 75 -18.70 0.27 0.76
CA GLU A 75 -17.85 1.19 0.00
C GLU A 75 -17.36 0.54 -1.31
N VAL A 76 -16.97 -0.74 -1.27
CA VAL A 76 -16.63 -1.50 -2.49
C VAL A 76 -17.83 -1.56 -3.44
N GLN A 77 -19.01 -1.94 -2.95
CA GLN A 77 -20.21 -2.02 -3.80
C GLN A 77 -20.55 -0.68 -4.43
N HIS A 78 -20.43 0.40 -3.67
CA HIS A 78 -20.65 1.74 -4.18
C HIS A 78 -19.62 2.12 -5.25
N LEU A 79 -18.34 1.85 -5.01
CA LEU A 79 -17.27 2.08 -5.97
C LEU A 79 -17.54 1.35 -7.29
N GLU A 80 -17.81 0.05 -7.24
CA GLU A 80 -18.04 -0.77 -8.43
C GLU A 80 -19.30 -0.31 -9.18
N ALA A 81 -20.38 0.01 -8.45
CA ALA A 81 -21.62 0.50 -9.06
C ALA A 81 -21.47 1.87 -9.72
N THR A 82 -20.66 2.76 -9.16
CA THR A 82 -20.49 4.14 -9.67
C THR A 82 -19.46 4.25 -10.78
N THR A 83 -18.45 3.37 -10.80
CA THR A 83 -17.35 3.41 -11.78
C THR A 83 -17.48 2.35 -12.87
N GLY A 84 -18.25 1.28 -12.64
CA GLY A 84 -18.24 0.09 -13.49
C GLY A 84 -16.96 -0.76 -13.40
N CYS A 85 -16.00 -0.36 -12.56
CA CYS A 85 -14.77 -1.10 -12.32
C CYS A 85 -15.04 -2.33 -11.46
N SER A 86 -14.32 -3.44 -11.72
CA SER A 86 -14.24 -4.57 -10.80
C SER A 86 -13.09 -4.35 -9.81
N TYR A 87 -13.38 -4.30 -8.50
CA TYR A 87 -12.35 -4.13 -7.48
C TYR A 87 -12.03 -5.47 -6.80
N VAL A 88 -10.83 -5.99 -7.08
CA VAL A 88 -10.42 -7.34 -6.66
C VAL A 88 -9.34 -7.30 -5.57
N ARG A 89 -9.50 -8.12 -4.54
CA ARG A 89 -8.54 -8.25 -3.43
C ARG A 89 -8.11 -9.71 -3.27
N PRO A 90 -7.14 -10.18 -4.08
CA PRO A 90 -6.80 -11.61 -4.16
C PRO A 90 -6.39 -12.22 -2.82
N LEU A 91 -5.82 -11.42 -1.92
CA LEU A 91 -5.30 -11.89 -0.63
C LEU A 91 -6.33 -11.85 0.51
N LEU A 92 -7.57 -11.42 0.25
CA LEU A 92 -8.60 -11.28 1.28
C LEU A 92 -9.02 -12.62 1.91
N GLY A 93 -8.81 -13.74 1.20
CA GLY A 93 -9.03 -15.10 1.72
C GLY A 93 -7.81 -15.72 2.41
N TYR A 94 -6.64 -15.10 2.31
CA TYR A 94 -5.36 -15.70 2.70
C TYR A 94 -4.85 -15.10 4.01
N GLY A 95 -4.63 -15.95 5.01
CA GLY A 95 -3.97 -15.56 6.25
C GLY A 95 -2.47 -15.34 6.05
N LYS A 96 -1.86 -14.56 6.95
CA LYS A 96 -0.41 -14.26 6.89
C LYS A 96 0.50 -15.50 6.71
N PRO A 97 0.30 -16.64 7.42
CA PRO A 97 1.13 -17.82 7.23
C PRO A 97 1.06 -18.39 5.81
N GLU A 98 -0.12 -18.34 5.19
CA GLU A 98 -0.32 -18.89 3.85
C GLU A 98 0.26 -17.95 2.78
N VAL A 99 0.09 -16.63 2.93
CA VAL A 99 0.75 -15.65 2.07
C VAL A 99 2.27 -15.84 2.12
N LYS A 100 2.84 -16.06 3.31
CA LYS A 100 4.27 -16.32 3.49
C LYS A 100 4.69 -17.61 2.78
N ARG A 101 3.97 -18.72 2.99
CA ARG A 101 4.25 -20.01 2.34
C ARG A 101 4.23 -19.89 0.82
N LEU A 102 3.23 -19.19 0.25
CA LEU A 102 3.14 -18.95 -1.19
C LEU A 102 4.27 -18.08 -1.71
N ALA A 103 4.62 -17.01 -0.99
CA ALA A 103 5.74 -16.15 -1.35
C ALA A 103 7.07 -16.92 -1.34
N GLU A 104 7.33 -17.74 -0.32
CA GLU A 104 8.52 -18.59 -0.22
C GLU A 104 8.59 -19.64 -1.33
N LYS A 105 7.44 -20.16 -1.76
CA LYS A 105 7.36 -21.13 -2.87
C LYS A 105 7.59 -20.47 -4.23
N LEU A 106 7.04 -19.29 -4.46
CA LEU A 106 6.91 -18.69 -5.79
C LEU A 106 7.94 -17.60 -6.09
N LEU A 107 8.51 -16.97 -5.05
CA LEU A 107 9.30 -15.75 -5.18
C LEU A 107 10.67 -15.88 -4.52
N VAL A 108 11.63 -15.13 -5.04
CA VAL A 108 12.89 -14.83 -4.36
C VAL A 108 12.70 -13.48 -3.67
N VAL A 109 12.77 -13.48 -2.33
CA VAL A 109 12.50 -12.31 -1.49
C VAL A 109 13.73 -11.97 -0.67
N GLN A 110 14.17 -10.73 -0.77
CA GLN A 110 15.19 -10.15 0.10
C GLN A 110 14.52 -9.42 1.26
N TYR A 111 15.06 -9.58 2.47
CA TYR A 111 14.60 -8.90 3.67
C TYR A 111 15.67 -7.94 4.18
N GLY A 112 15.25 -6.83 4.78
CA GLY A 112 16.15 -5.79 5.28
C GLY A 112 15.39 -4.70 6.02
N GLU A 113 16.11 -3.79 6.65
CA GLU A 113 15.48 -2.67 7.34
C GLU A 113 14.89 -1.66 6.36
N THR A 114 13.96 -0.85 6.86
CA THR A 114 13.27 0.19 6.07
C THR A 114 14.22 1.19 5.42
N ASP A 115 15.40 1.42 6.01
CA ASP A 115 16.42 2.31 5.46
C ASP A 115 17.28 1.65 4.37
N ASP A 116 17.37 0.31 4.37
CA ASP A 116 18.17 -0.47 3.42
C ASP A 116 17.35 -0.89 2.18
N ILE A 117 16.05 -1.16 2.38
CA ILE A 117 15.14 -1.61 1.34
C ILE A 117 14.02 -0.60 1.17
N GLY A 118 13.99 0.06 0.00
CA GLY A 118 12.94 1.02 -0.32
C GLY A 118 11.55 0.37 -0.31
N SER A 119 10.58 1.08 0.27
CA SER A 119 9.16 0.70 0.23
C SER A 119 8.41 1.42 -0.90
N GLY A 120 7.26 0.86 -1.27
CA GLY A 120 6.28 1.47 -2.17
C GLY A 120 5.02 1.97 -1.48
N ASP A 121 4.95 1.87 -0.16
CA ASP A 121 3.78 2.27 0.62
C ASP A 121 3.67 3.80 0.79
N TYR A 122 2.52 4.23 1.30
CA TYR A 122 2.23 5.65 1.57
C TYR A 122 3.00 6.19 2.77
N GLU A 123 3.44 5.32 3.69
CA GLU A 123 4.01 5.70 4.98
C GLU A 123 5.27 6.54 4.81
N GLN A 124 6.14 6.19 3.86
CA GLN A 124 7.38 6.92 3.62
C GLN A 124 7.16 8.38 3.20
N GLU A 125 6.18 8.63 2.33
CA GLU A 125 5.86 9.99 1.91
C GLU A 125 5.23 10.79 3.05
N ILE A 126 4.33 10.17 3.82
CA ILE A 126 3.72 10.79 5.01
C ILE A 126 4.79 11.14 6.06
N ARG A 127 5.73 10.23 6.35
CA ARG A 127 6.86 10.49 7.28
C ARG A 127 7.70 11.67 6.81
N ARG A 128 8.02 11.76 5.52
CA ARG A 128 8.78 12.88 4.94
C ARG A 128 8.01 14.19 5.07
N ALA A 129 6.71 14.19 4.80
CA ALA A 129 5.87 15.38 4.91
C ALA A 129 5.76 15.87 6.36
N ILE A 130 5.63 14.98 7.34
CA ILE A 130 5.64 15.32 8.77
C ILE A 130 6.99 15.93 9.19
N ARG A 131 8.12 15.33 8.76
CA ARG A 131 9.46 15.90 9.03
C ARG A 131 9.62 17.30 8.44
N ALA A 132 9.09 17.53 7.24
CA ALA A 132 9.12 18.85 6.60
C ALA A 132 8.34 19.91 7.39
N ARG A 133 7.37 19.51 8.23
CA ARG A 133 6.67 20.37 9.19
C ARG A 133 7.40 20.51 10.54
N GLY A 134 8.62 19.97 10.66
CA GLY A 134 9.41 20.01 11.90
C GLY A 134 8.95 19.02 12.98
N ILE A 135 8.09 18.06 12.63
CA ILE A 135 7.53 17.09 13.58
C ILE A 135 8.26 15.75 13.46
N ASN A 136 8.50 15.08 14.59
CA ASN A 136 9.14 13.76 14.60
C ASN A 136 8.14 12.64 14.24
N PRO A 137 8.31 11.90 13.13
CA PRO A 137 7.38 10.83 12.75
C PRO A 137 7.39 9.61 13.69
N ALA A 138 8.45 9.43 14.49
CA ALA A 138 8.52 8.35 15.46
C ALA A 138 7.44 8.45 16.56
N LEU A 139 6.77 9.60 16.68
CA LEU A 139 5.61 9.79 17.55
C LEU A 139 4.37 9.02 17.06
N PHE A 140 4.30 8.72 15.77
CA PHE A 140 3.10 8.14 15.14
C PHE A 140 3.35 6.78 14.51
N PHE A 141 4.59 6.51 14.09
CA PHE A 141 4.95 5.27 13.42
C PHE A 141 6.08 4.54 14.14
N PRO A 142 6.11 3.19 14.11
CA PRO A 142 7.17 2.42 14.75
C PRO A 142 8.55 2.75 14.17
N PRO A 143 9.64 2.66 14.96
CA PRO A 143 10.98 3.03 14.52
C PRO A 143 11.58 2.07 13.49
N HIS A 144 11.31 0.76 13.61
CA HIS A 144 11.88 -0.27 12.74
C HIS A 144 10.77 -1.13 12.14
N HIS A 145 10.61 -1.06 10.82
CA HIS A 145 9.82 -2.02 10.06
C HIS A 145 10.75 -2.86 9.19
N LEU A 146 10.69 -4.18 9.36
CA LEU A 146 11.34 -5.12 8.45
C LEU A 146 10.60 -5.05 7.12
N GLN A 147 11.32 -4.68 6.06
CA GLN A 147 10.81 -4.64 4.70
C GLN A 147 11.20 -5.90 3.94
N SER A 148 10.40 -6.22 2.94
CA SER A 148 10.64 -7.33 2.03
C SER A 148 10.55 -6.85 0.59
N LEU A 149 11.51 -7.22 -0.24
CA LEU A 149 11.54 -6.88 -1.66
C LEU A 149 11.61 -8.15 -2.50
N VAL A 150 10.68 -8.27 -3.44
CA VAL A 150 10.75 -9.32 -4.46
C VAL A 150 11.87 -8.98 -5.43
N VAL A 151 12.80 -9.91 -5.62
CA VAL A 151 13.96 -9.77 -6.52
C VAL A 151 13.98 -10.82 -7.62
N GLY A 152 12.97 -11.69 -7.69
CA GLY A 152 12.81 -12.66 -8.76
C GLY A 152 11.63 -13.61 -8.53
N ARG A 153 11.35 -14.44 -9.53
CA ARG A 153 10.53 -15.64 -9.39
C ARG A 153 11.40 -16.84 -9.05
N ARG A 154 10.85 -17.79 -8.32
CA ARG A 154 11.42 -19.14 -8.27
C ARG A 154 10.96 -19.90 -9.50
N GLU A 155 11.87 -20.65 -10.10
CA GLU A 155 11.50 -21.61 -11.15
C GLU A 155 10.57 -22.68 -10.55
N ALA A 156 9.60 -23.10 -11.36
CA ALA A 156 8.57 -24.05 -10.96
C ALA A 156 9.09 -25.49 -10.96
#